data_AF-A0A7X5R6N8-F1
#
_entry.id   AF-A0A7X5R6N8-F1
#
_cell.length_a   1.000
_cell.length_b   1.000
_cell.length_c   1.000
_cell.angle_alpha   90.00
_cell.angle_beta   90.00
_cell.angle_gamma   90.00
#
_symmetry.space_group_name_H-M   'P 1'
#
loop_
_entity.id
_entity.type
_entity.pdbx_description
1 polymer ?
#
loop_
_entity_poly.entity_id
_entity_poly.type
_entity_poly.pdbx_seq_one_letter_code
_entity_poly.pdbx_strand_id
1 'polypeptide(L)'
;MLHIIKHFLTITKHRHKVIYHCFKCGILWQGLRHDLSKYSMTEFIPGARYYLGDRSPTEAERRTIGYSAAWLHHKGRNKHHFEYWEDYNVVTRRTEPVEMPLKYVKEMFCDRVAAGKVYLGDKYTNDNPIGYFVNGNAKNIMHPNTARLLESWLLMLQREGEKKTFAYIKSLKADKAVMEDNYEKAQ
;
A
#
# COMPACT_ATOMS: atom_id res chain seq x y z
N MET A 1 -24.15 -0.41 -14.04
CA MET A 1 -24.40 1.02 -13.78
C MET A 1 -23.09 1.66 -13.35
N LEU A 2 -22.78 2.88 -13.81
CA LEU A 2 -21.54 3.58 -13.41
C LEU A 2 -21.76 4.34 -12.10
N HIS A 3 -20.89 4.14 -11.12
CA HIS A 3 -20.96 4.75 -9.78
C HIS A 3 -19.91 5.86 -9.60
N ILE A 4 -19.89 6.84 -10.51
CA ILE A 4 -18.88 7.91 -10.59
C ILE A 4 -18.74 8.67 -9.26
N ILE A 5 -19.86 9.20 -8.74
CA ILE A 5 -19.86 10.03 -7.53
C ILE A 5 -19.40 9.21 -6.32
N LYS A 6 -19.95 8.00 -6.15
CA LYS A 6 -19.60 7.13 -5.01
C LYS A 6 -18.12 6.75 -5.05
N HIS A 7 -17.60 6.38 -6.23
CA HIS A 7 -16.19 6.04 -6.40
C HIS A 7 -15.28 7.22 -6.07
N PHE A 8 -15.56 8.41 -6.62
CA PHE A 8 -14.80 9.63 -6.35
C PHE A 8 -14.73 9.96 -4.85
N LEU A 9 -15.87 9.90 -4.16
CA LEU A 9 -15.93 10.17 -2.72
C LEU A 9 -15.12 9.13 -1.92
N THR A 10 -15.23 7.84 -2.26
CA THR A 10 -14.48 6.77 -1.58
C THR A 10 -12.97 6.95 -1.74
N ILE A 11 -12.46 7.14 -2.97
CA ILE A 11 -11.00 7.26 -3.20
C ILE A 11 -10.44 8.56 -2.59
N THR A 12 -11.23 9.64 -2.57
CA THR A 12 -10.82 10.92 -1.99
C THR A 12 -10.79 10.85 -0.46
N LYS A 13 -11.79 10.22 0.16
CA LYS A 13 -11.80 9.95 1.61
C LYS A 13 -10.60 9.10 2.02
N HIS A 14 -10.30 8.05 1.25
CA HIS A 14 -9.11 7.21 1.45
C HIS A 14 -7.83 8.02 1.38
N ARG A 15 -7.61 8.75 0.29
CA ARG A 15 -6.41 9.56 0.09
C ARG A 15 -6.18 10.57 1.22
N HIS A 16 -7.21 11.28 1.66
CA HIS A 16 -7.08 12.22 2.78
C HIS A 16 -6.72 11.53 4.10
N LYS A 17 -7.25 10.33 4.34
CA LYS A 17 -6.89 9.55 5.52
C LYS A 17 -5.42 9.08 5.46
N VAL A 18 -4.94 8.68 4.30
CA VAL A 18 -3.52 8.34 4.09
C VAL A 18 -2.63 9.56 4.31
N ILE A 19 -2.97 10.73 3.77
CA ILE A 19 -2.22 11.98 4.00
C ILE A 19 -2.09 12.27 5.49
N TYR A 20 -3.20 12.15 6.24
CA TYR A 20 -3.19 12.33 7.70
C TYR A 20 -2.26 11.33 8.40
N HIS A 21 -2.29 10.04 8.04
CA HIS A 21 -1.38 9.04 8.62
C HIS A 21 0.08 9.29 8.21
N CYS A 22 0.34 9.66 6.96
CA CYS A 22 1.67 10.02 6.48
C CYS A 22 2.25 11.23 7.23
N PHE A 23 1.42 12.22 7.59
CA PHE A 23 1.83 13.30 8.49
C PHE A 23 2.26 12.77 9.86
N LYS A 24 1.48 11.85 10.45
CA LYS A 24 1.82 11.22 11.74
C LYS A 24 3.11 10.38 11.66
N CYS A 25 3.40 9.75 10.53
CA CYS A 25 4.64 9.01 10.25
C CYS A 25 5.83 9.88 9.81
N GLY A 26 5.67 11.21 9.71
CA GLY A 26 6.76 12.12 9.31
C GLY A 26 7.09 12.12 7.82
N ILE A 27 6.18 11.67 6.95
CA ILE A 27 6.34 11.62 5.49
C ILE A 27 5.24 12.41 4.75
N LEU A 28 4.77 13.53 5.32
CA LEU A 28 3.67 14.35 4.79
C LEU A 28 3.82 14.65 3.30
N TRP A 29 4.97 15.17 2.86
CA TRP A 29 5.21 15.56 1.47
C TRP A 29 5.15 14.40 0.49
N GLN A 30 5.48 13.18 0.93
CA GLN A 30 5.26 11.98 0.13
C GLN A 30 3.78 11.63 0.10
N GLY A 31 3.12 11.62 1.27
CA GLY A 31 1.68 11.34 1.38
C GLY A 31 0.78 12.25 0.54
N LEU A 32 1.14 13.51 0.32
CA LEU A 32 0.39 14.41 -0.57
C LEU A 32 0.29 13.91 -2.02
N ARG A 33 1.21 13.04 -2.45
CA ARG A 33 1.23 12.45 -3.79
C ARG A 33 0.62 11.04 -3.86
N HIS A 34 0.16 10.53 -2.72
CA HIS A 34 -0.46 9.22 -2.63
C HIS A 34 -1.64 9.10 -3.60
N ASP A 35 -1.61 8.05 -4.42
CA ASP A 35 -2.71 7.61 -5.29
C ASP A 35 -3.30 8.65 -6.24
N LEU A 36 -2.50 9.63 -6.66
CA LEU A 36 -2.97 10.60 -7.67
C LEU A 36 -3.36 9.92 -8.99
N SER A 37 -2.78 8.75 -9.29
CA SER A 37 -3.14 7.98 -10.48
C SER A 37 -4.59 7.46 -10.47
N LYS A 38 -5.24 7.33 -9.29
CA LYS A 38 -6.66 6.90 -9.18
C LYS A 38 -7.64 7.87 -9.83
N TYR A 39 -7.22 9.10 -10.09
CA TYR A 39 -8.00 10.12 -10.78
C TYR A 39 -7.79 10.12 -12.30
N SER A 40 -6.85 9.32 -12.82
CA SER A 40 -6.68 9.13 -14.27
C SER A 40 -7.83 8.32 -14.85
N MET A 41 -8.15 8.52 -16.14
CA MET A 41 -9.21 7.76 -16.81
C MET A 41 -8.98 6.24 -16.77
N THR A 42 -7.72 5.81 -16.85
CA THR A 42 -7.31 4.39 -16.81
C THR A 42 -7.72 3.69 -15.51
N GLU A 43 -7.74 4.41 -14.39
CA GLU A 43 -8.13 3.84 -13.09
C GLU A 43 -9.55 4.22 -12.70
N PHE A 44 -9.94 5.48 -12.93
CA PHE A 44 -11.19 6.04 -12.44
C PHE A 44 -12.42 5.45 -13.15
N ILE A 45 -12.36 5.26 -14.48
CA ILE A 45 -13.50 4.74 -15.25
C ILE A 45 -13.79 3.27 -14.87
N PRO A 46 -12.79 2.35 -14.86
CA PRO A 46 -13.01 1.00 -14.33
C PRO A 46 -13.42 1.03 -12.86
N GLY A 47 -12.81 1.91 -12.05
CA GLY A 47 -13.14 2.08 -10.65
C GLY A 47 -14.61 2.43 -10.39
N ALA A 48 -15.19 3.31 -11.21
CA ALA A 48 -16.60 3.66 -11.16
C ALA A 48 -17.50 2.56 -11.74
N ARG A 49 -17.05 1.83 -12.77
CA ARG A 49 -17.81 0.74 -13.40
C ARG A 49 -17.94 -0.49 -12.51
N TYR A 50 -16.86 -0.84 -11.79
CA TYR A 50 -16.75 -2.03 -10.94
C TYR A 50 -16.87 -1.70 -9.44
N TYR A 51 -17.47 -0.56 -9.11
CA TYR A 51 -17.60 -0.09 -7.74
C TYR A 51 -18.45 -1.05 -6.89
N LEU A 52 -17.88 -1.53 -5.78
CA LEU A 52 -18.56 -2.41 -4.81
C LEU A 52 -18.94 -1.69 -3.51
N GLY A 53 -18.14 -0.71 -3.09
CA GLY A 53 -18.37 0.10 -1.88
C GLY A 53 -17.74 -0.45 -0.60
N ASP A 54 -17.53 -1.77 -0.52
CA ASP A 54 -16.94 -2.44 0.65
C ASP A 54 -15.50 -2.97 0.40
N ARG A 55 -15.05 -2.97 -0.85
CA ARG A 55 -13.73 -3.44 -1.26
C ARG A 55 -13.28 -2.77 -2.56
N SER A 56 -12.05 -3.05 -2.98
CA SER A 56 -11.44 -2.45 -4.18
C SER A 56 -12.20 -2.83 -5.46
N PRO A 57 -12.55 -1.86 -6.33
CA PRO A 57 -13.13 -2.13 -7.65
C PRO A 57 -12.25 -3.02 -8.54
N THR A 58 -10.93 -3.01 -8.34
CA THR A 58 -9.99 -3.85 -9.09
C THR A 58 -10.22 -5.34 -8.86
N GLU A 59 -10.82 -5.73 -7.72
CA GLU A 59 -11.19 -7.12 -7.46
C GLU A 59 -12.36 -7.56 -8.35
N ALA A 60 -13.39 -6.73 -8.47
CA ALA A 60 -14.51 -6.98 -9.38
C ALA A 60 -14.07 -6.97 -10.85
N GLU A 61 -13.18 -6.07 -11.24
CA GLU A 61 -12.59 -6.06 -12.59
C GLU A 61 -11.88 -7.40 -12.87
N ARG A 62 -10.97 -7.85 -11.98
CA ARG A 62 -10.27 -9.14 -12.13
C ARG A 62 -11.22 -10.32 -12.26
N ARG A 63 -12.29 -10.36 -11.46
CA ARG A 63 -13.30 -11.44 -11.52
C ARG A 63 -14.08 -11.42 -12.84
N THR A 64 -14.26 -10.25 -13.45
CA THR A 64 -15.07 -10.10 -14.66
C THR A 64 -14.28 -10.41 -15.93
N ILE A 65 -13.02 -9.94 -16.02
CA ILE A 65 -12.23 -10.02 -17.27
C ILE A 65 -10.93 -10.82 -17.14
N GLY A 66 -10.63 -11.38 -15.96
CA GLY A 66 -9.43 -12.18 -15.69
C GLY A 66 -8.20 -11.36 -15.24
N TYR A 67 -8.25 -10.02 -15.33
CA TYR A 67 -7.20 -9.12 -14.87
C TYR A 67 -7.76 -7.74 -14.53
N SER A 68 -6.95 -6.81 -14.02
CA SER A 68 -7.37 -5.43 -13.77
C SER A 68 -6.39 -4.46 -14.41
N ALA A 69 -6.82 -3.80 -15.49
CA ALA A 69 -6.04 -2.76 -16.15
C ALA A 69 -5.78 -1.59 -15.20
N ALA A 70 -6.78 -1.23 -14.40
CA ALA A 70 -6.65 -0.22 -13.35
C ALA A 70 -5.55 -0.61 -12.34
N TRP A 71 -5.51 -1.86 -11.87
CA TRP A 71 -4.47 -2.32 -10.94
C TRP A 71 -3.07 -2.31 -11.55
N LEU A 72 -2.91 -2.78 -12.79
CA LEU A 72 -1.62 -2.79 -13.47
C LEU A 72 -1.06 -1.36 -13.60
N HIS A 73 -1.91 -0.40 -13.97
CA HIS A 73 -1.55 1.01 -14.04
C HIS A 73 -1.21 1.59 -12.67
N HIS A 74 -2.00 1.23 -11.65
CA HIS A 74 -1.90 1.72 -10.27
C HIS A 74 -0.62 1.26 -9.57
N LYS A 75 -0.39 -0.06 -9.52
CA LYS A 75 0.80 -0.65 -8.88
C LYS A 75 2.09 -0.17 -9.55
N GLY A 76 2.06 0.09 -10.85
CA GLY A 76 3.21 0.61 -11.62
C GLY A 76 3.49 2.10 -11.44
N ARG A 77 2.64 2.88 -10.75
CA ARG A 77 2.83 4.33 -10.52
C ARG A 77 2.94 4.70 -9.04
N ASN A 78 2.34 3.90 -8.17
CA ASN A 78 2.31 4.16 -6.74
C ASN A 78 3.30 3.25 -6.02
N LYS A 79 4.48 3.82 -5.70
CA LYS A 79 5.63 3.11 -5.13
C LYS A 79 5.43 2.56 -3.72
N HIS A 80 4.30 2.83 -3.06
CA HIS A 80 3.98 2.19 -1.80
C HIS A 80 3.37 0.80 -1.96
N HIS A 81 3.02 0.39 -3.19
CA HIS A 81 2.72 -1.02 -3.49
C HIS A 81 4.01 -1.80 -3.63
N PHE A 82 4.10 -2.95 -2.96
CA PHE A 82 5.30 -3.78 -3.01
C PHE A 82 5.49 -4.40 -4.40
N GLU A 83 4.42 -4.58 -5.17
CA GLU A 83 4.46 -5.05 -6.55
C GLU A 83 5.06 -4.05 -7.54
N TYR A 84 5.36 -2.81 -7.09
CA TYR A 84 6.22 -1.87 -7.82
C TYR A 84 7.70 -2.28 -7.71
N TRP A 85 8.07 -2.89 -6.58
CA TRP A 85 9.44 -3.25 -6.21
C TRP A 85 9.71 -4.70 -6.56
N GLU A 86 9.57 -5.00 -7.85
CA GLU A 86 9.92 -6.26 -8.46
C GLU A 86 10.92 -5.96 -9.59
N ASP A 87 12.02 -6.72 -9.68
CA ASP A 87 13.04 -6.54 -10.71
C ASP A 87 13.55 -7.89 -11.22
N TYR A 88 14.23 -7.89 -12.36
CA TYR A 88 14.81 -9.08 -12.97
C TYR A 88 16.10 -9.49 -12.27
N ASN A 89 16.08 -10.64 -11.60
CA ASN A 89 17.27 -11.25 -11.02
C ASN A 89 18.04 -12.02 -12.12
N VAL A 90 19.27 -11.59 -12.40
CA VAL A 90 20.12 -12.17 -13.45
C VAL A 90 20.60 -13.59 -13.15
N VAL A 91 20.69 -13.96 -11.86
CA VAL A 91 21.14 -15.29 -11.42
C VAL A 91 20.01 -16.29 -11.57
N THR A 92 18.82 -15.98 -11.07
CA THR A 92 17.67 -16.89 -11.11
C THR A 92 16.89 -16.79 -12.42
N ARG A 93 17.15 -15.75 -13.22
CA ARG A 93 16.46 -15.40 -14.47
C ARG A 93 14.95 -15.24 -14.30
N ARG A 94 14.54 -14.64 -13.18
CA ARG A 94 13.13 -14.43 -12.80
C ARG A 94 12.94 -13.03 -12.29
N THR A 95 11.71 -12.53 -12.41
CA THR A 95 11.29 -11.34 -11.70
C THR A 95 11.08 -11.68 -10.23
N GLU A 96 11.76 -10.98 -9.34
CA GLU A 96 11.76 -11.22 -7.90
C GLU A 96 11.55 -9.91 -7.14
N PRO A 97 10.94 -9.97 -5.93
CA PRO A 97 10.73 -8.77 -5.14
C PRO A 97 12.05 -8.24 -4.58
N VAL A 98 12.24 -6.92 -4.64
CA VAL A 98 13.39 -6.21 -4.07
C VAL A 98 12.99 -5.46 -2.80
N GLU A 99 13.97 -5.19 -1.94
CA GLU A 99 13.71 -4.50 -0.68
C GLU A 99 13.16 -3.09 -0.92
N MET A 100 12.00 -2.79 -0.33
CA MET A 100 11.41 -1.46 -0.43
C MET A 100 12.16 -0.45 0.43
N PRO A 101 12.48 0.76 -0.08
CA PRO A 101 12.98 1.85 0.73
C PRO A 101 12.01 2.21 1.86
N LEU A 102 12.54 2.47 3.05
CA LEU A 102 11.78 2.71 4.28
C LEU A 102 10.59 3.66 4.09
N LYS A 103 10.78 4.79 3.38
CA LYS A 103 9.73 5.79 3.16
C LYS A 103 8.49 5.23 2.45
N TYR A 104 8.65 4.24 1.58
CA TYR A 104 7.51 3.59 0.89
C TYR A 104 6.88 2.50 1.74
N VAL A 105 7.64 1.84 2.62
CA VAL A 105 7.07 0.95 3.65
C VAL A 105 6.20 1.76 4.62
N LYS A 106 6.64 2.96 5.03
CA LYS A 106 5.85 3.88 5.86
C LYS A 106 4.52 4.24 5.19
N GLU A 107 4.56 4.59 3.90
CA GLU A 107 3.34 4.90 3.14
C GLU A 107 2.44 3.67 2.98
N MET A 108 3.00 2.48 2.71
CA MET A 108 2.26 1.22 2.61
C MET A 108 1.51 0.88 3.91
N PHE A 109 2.15 1.09 5.06
CA PHE A 109 1.50 0.96 6.35
C PHE A 109 0.33 1.95 6.50
N CYS A 110 0.56 3.23 6.18
CA CYS A 110 -0.46 4.27 6.26
C CYS A 110 -1.68 3.97 5.36
N ASP A 111 -1.40 3.48 4.14
CA ASP A 111 -2.40 3.05 3.16
C ASP A 111 -3.28 1.92 3.70
N ARG A 112 -2.68 0.84 4.21
CA ARG A 112 -3.43 -0.30 4.76
C ARG A 112 -4.32 0.08 5.94
N VAL A 113 -3.81 0.89 6.86
CA VAL A 113 -4.58 1.38 8.01
C VAL A 113 -5.73 2.28 7.55
N ALA A 114 -5.49 3.16 6.57
CA ALA A 114 -6.52 4.02 6.02
C ALA A 114 -7.61 3.24 5.27
N ALA A 115 -7.22 2.26 4.45
CA ALA A 115 -8.14 1.41 3.69
C ALA A 115 -9.09 0.68 4.64
N GLY A 116 -8.55 0.05 5.69
CA GLY A 116 -9.38 -0.61 6.72
C GLY A 116 -10.43 0.34 7.30
N LYS A 117 -10.02 1.55 7.69
CA LYS A 117 -10.95 2.55 8.26
C LYS A 117 -12.00 3.04 7.28
N VAL A 118 -11.65 3.16 6.00
CA VAL A 118 -12.56 3.68 4.96
C VAL A 118 -13.59 2.63 4.59
N TYR A 119 -13.18 1.38 4.40
CA TYR A 119 -14.06 0.30 3.93
C TYR A 119 -14.84 -0.38 5.05
N LEU A 120 -14.26 -0.54 6.25
CA LEU A 120 -14.95 -1.20 7.37
C LEU A 120 -15.79 -0.22 8.22
N GLY A 121 -15.49 1.08 8.16
CA GLY A 121 -16.20 2.10 8.94
C GLY A 121 -16.19 1.76 10.43
N ASP A 122 -17.38 1.67 11.02
CA ASP A 122 -17.56 1.39 12.46
C ASP A 122 -17.11 -0.03 12.86
N LYS A 123 -16.92 -0.94 11.89
CA LYS A 123 -16.41 -2.29 12.14
C LYS A 123 -14.88 -2.35 12.23
N TYR A 124 -14.19 -1.23 12.04
CA TYR A 124 -12.72 -1.19 12.09
C TYR A 124 -12.19 -1.36 13.51
N THR A 125 -11.27 -2.30 13.68
CA THR A 125 -10.39 -2.47 14.84
C THR A 125 -8.92 -2.47 14.38
N ASN A 126 -8.00 -2.30 15.33
CA ASN A 126 -6.56 -2.38 15.03
C ASN A 126 -6.10 -3.81 14.67
N ASP A 127 -6.97 -4.81 14.77
CA ASP A 127 -6.69 -6.19 14.33
C ASP A 127 -6.83 -6.35 12.81
N ASN A 128 -7.67 -5.54 12.15
CA ASN A 128 -7.97 -5.74 10.73
C ASN A 128 -6.73 -5.64 9.82
N PRO A 129 -5.81 -4.66 9.99
CA PRO A 129 -4.65 -4.54 9.11
C PRO A 129 -3.71 -5.75 9.18
N ILE A 130 -3.43 -6.30 10.37
CA ILE A 130 -2.61 -7.50 10.51
C ILE A 130 -3.35 -8.74 10.02
N GLY A 131 -4.65 -8.86 10.31
CA GLY A 131 -5.47 -9.97 9.82
C GLY A 131 -5.51 -10.03 8.29
N TYR A 132 -5.66 -8.88 7.62
CA TYR A 132 -5.61 -8.80 6.16
C TYR A 132 -4.23 -9.18 5.60
N PHE A 133 -3.14 -8.81 6.30
CA PHE A 133 -1.78 -9.15 5.88
C PHE A 133 -1.51 -10.66 6.00
N VAL A 134 -1.90 -11.28 7.13
CA VAL A 134 -1.67 -12.70 7.42
C VAL A 134 -2.57 -13.62 6.59
N ASN A 135 -3.83 -13.24 6.39
CA ASN A 135 -4.77 -14.05 5.60
C ASN A 135 -4.56 -13.91 4.09
N GLY A 136 -3.77 -12.92 3.66
CA GLY A 136 -3.40 -12.72 2.27
C GLY A 136 -2.07 -13.40 1.91
N ASN A 137 -1.69 -13.35 0.64
CA ASN A 137 -0.41 -13.89 0.17
C ASN A 137 0.74 -12.86 0.20
N ALA A 138 0.50 -11.63 0.67
CA ALA A 138 1.44 -10.52 0.56
C ALA A 138 2.82 -10.83 1.19
N LYS A 139 2.84 -11.58 2.30
CA LYS A 139 4.07 -11.98 2.99
C LYS A 139 4.99 -12.85 2.11
N ASN A 140 4.43 -13.66 1.23
CA ASN A 140 5.19 -14.61 0.40
C ASN A 140 5.68 -14.01 -0.93
N ILE A 141 5.08 -12.90 -1.37
CA ILE A 141 5.40 -12.24 -2.66
C ILE A 141 6.15 -10.92 -2.48
N MET A 142 6.28 -10.44 -1.24
CA MET A 142 7.05 -9.25 -0.88
C MET A 142 8.47 -9.65 -0.45
N HIS A 143 9.45 -8.77 -0.63
CA HIS A 143 10.80 -9.00 -0.16
C HIS A 143 10.80 -9.31 1.36
N PRO A 144 11.51 -10.35 1.86
CA PRO A 144 11.38 -10.81 3.24
C PRO A 144 11.64 -9.73 4.30
N ASN A 145 12.60 -8.83 4.07
CA ASN A 145 12.91 -7.73 4.99
C ASN A 145 11.75 -6.73 5.08
N THR A 146 11.16 -6.39 3.94
CA THR A 146 10.00 -5.50 3.86
C THR A 146 8.78 -6.13 4.52
N ALA A 147 8.53 -7.42 4.27
CA ALA A 147 7.41 -8.16 4.85
C ALA A 147 7.50 -8.19 6.38
N ARG A 148 8.67 -8.56 6.92
CA ARG A 148 8.94 -8.58 8.36
C ARG A 148 8.81 -7.20 9.00
N LEU A 149 9.31 -6.15 8.34
CA LEU A 149 9.19 -4.78 8.82
C LEU A 149 7.72 -4.34 8.90
N LEU A 150 6.96 -4.53 7.82
CA LEU A 150 5.53 -4.21 7.79
C LEU A 150 4.76 -5.01 8.86
N GLU A 151 4.99 -6.32 8.95
CA GLU A 151 4.35 -7.19 9.94
C GLU A 151 4.59 -6.70 11.37
N SER A 152 5.83 -6.30 11.70
CA SER A 152 6.17 -5.77 13.02
C SER A 152 5.36 -4.51 13.38
N TRP A 153 5.13 -3.62 12.42
CA TRP A 153 4.36 -2.38 12.64
C TRP A 153 2.87 -2.66 12.75
N LEU A 154 2.34 -3.62 11.98
CA LEU A 154 0.94 -4.04 12.06
C LEU A 154 0.64 -4.73 13.40
N LEU A 155 1.57 -5.56 13.90
CA LEU A 155 1.49 -6.15 15.24
C LEU A 155 1.60 -5.08 16.34
N MET A 156 2.48 -4.07 16.18
CA MET A 156 2.57 -2.95 17.11
C MET A 156 1.27 -2.14 17.12
N LEU A 157 0.66 -1.90 15.96
CA LEU A 157 -0.64 -1.21 15.86
C LEU A 157 -1.73 -1.96 16.63
N GLN A 158 -1.78 -3.29 16.45
CA GLN A 158 -2.71 -4.16 17.16
C GLN A 158 -2.53 -4.07 18.69
N ARG A 159 -1.28 -4.21 19.17
CA ARG A 159 -0.97 -4.33 20.60
C ARG A 159 -0.93 -3.01 21.34
N GLU A 160 -0.48 -1.95 20.68
CA GLU A 160 -0.09 -0.70 21.33
C GLU A 160 -0.88 0.52 20.83
N GLY A 161 -1.66 0.35 19.76
CA GLY A 161 -2.50 1.38 19.19
C GLY A 161 -1.76 2.44 18.39
N GLU A 162 -2.54 3.21 17.65
CA GLU A 162 -2.06 4.18 16.64
C GLU A 162 -1.02 5.15 17.19
N LYS A 163 -1.27 5.79 18.34
CA LYS A 163 -0.39 6.86 18.85
C LYS A 163 1.05 6.38 19.03
N LYS A 164 1.24 5.20 19.62
CA LYS A 164 2.57 4.64 19.88
C LYS A 164 3.21 4.16 18.59
N THR A 165 2.47 3.46 17.74
CA THR A 165 2.99 2.97 16.45
C THR A 165 3.38 4.10 15.50
N PHE A 166 2.55 5.13 15.33
CA PHE A 166 2.86 6.28 14.48
C PHE A 166 4.10 7.03 14.98
N ALA A 167 4.23 7.23 16.31
CA ALA A 167 5.39 7.87 16.90
C ALA A 167 6.69 7.07 16.67
N TYR A 168 6.62 5.75 16.85
CA TYR A 168 7.74 4.84 16.56
C TYR A 168 8.13 4.90 15.08
N ILE A 169 7.19 4.72 14.16
CA ILE A 169 7.48 4.78 12.71
C ILE A 169 8.08 6.15 12.32
N LYS A 170 7.62 7.24 12.94
CA LYS A 170 8.15 8.59 12.70
C LYS A 170 9.61 8.72 13.12
N SER A 171 10.05 8.07 14.19
CA SER A 171 11.43 8.18 14.68
C SER A 171 12.44 7.42 13.81
N LEU A 172 11.98 6.42 13.04
CA LEU A 172 12.83 5.65 12.12
C LEU A 172 13.41 6.55 11.02
N LYS A 173 14.73 6.52 10.88
CA LYS A 173 15.48 7.11 9.77
C LYS A 173 15.90 5.99 8.82
N ALA A 174 16.01 6.29 7.52
CA ALA A 174 16.58 5.31 6.60
C ALA A 174 18.05 5.14 6.93
N ASP A 175 18.49 3.90 7.15
CA ASP A 175 19.92 3.62 7.29
C ASP A 175 20.59 3.88 5.93
N LYS A 176 21.65 4.70 5.94
CA LYS A 176 22.45 4.99 4.73
C LYS A 176 23.02 3.72 4.10
N ALA A 177 23.27 2.68 4.90
CA ALA A 177 23.90 1.43 4.50
C ALA A 177 23.11 0.61 3.45
N VAL A 178 21.77 0.69 3.43
CA VAL A 178 20.95 -0.07 2.44
C VAL A 178 21.08 0.51 1.02
N MET A 179 21.54 1.76 0.87
CA MET A 179 21.76 2.36 -0.45
C MET A 179 23.15 2.02 -1.01
N GLU A 180 24.15 1.81 -0.15
CA GLU A 180 25.53 1.47 -0.55
C GLU A 180 25.69 -0.04 -0.82
N ASP A 181 25.11 -0.90 0.02
CA ASP A 181 25.23 -2.37 -0.09
C ASP A 181 24.51 -2.94 -1.33
N ASN A 182 23.47 -2.26 -1.82
CA ASN A 182 22.79 -2.61 -3.07
C ASN A 182 23.56 -2.17 -4.32
N TYR A 183 24.48 -1.22 -4.21
CA TYR A 183 25.33 -0.78 -5.33
C TYR A 183 26.55 -1.69 -5.49
N GLU A 184 27.14 -2.15 -4.37
CA GLU A 184 28.28 -3.08 -4.39
C GLU A 184 27.92 -4.51 -4.78
N LYS A 185 26.71 -4.98 -4.45
CA LYS A 185 26.24 -6.32 -4.85
C LYS A 185 25.71 -6.40 -6.29
N ALA A 186 25.58 -5.26 -6.97
CA ALA A 186 25.10 -5.15 -8.35
C ALA A 186 26.24 -4.93 -9.37
N GLN A 187 27.51 -4.94 -8.93
CA GLN A 187 28.72 -5.02 -9.76
C GLN A 187 29.29 -6.43 -9.75
#